data_AF-A0A8T4P3U4-F1
#
_entry.id   AF-A0A8T4P3U4-F1
#
_cell.length_a   1.000
_cell.length_b   1.000
_cell.length_c   1.000
_cell.angle_alpha   90.00
_cell.angle_beta   90.00
_cell.angle_gamma   90.00
#
_symmetry.space_group_name_H-M   'P 1'
#
loop_
_entity.id
_entity.type
_entity.pdbx_description
1 polymer ?
#
loop_
_entity_poly.entity_id
_entity_poly.type
_entity_poly.pdbx_seq_one_letter_code
_entity_poly.pdbx_strand_id
1 'polypeptide(L)'
;MFFLLVVAIIIVGGILFYLYSDRDKDGVPNIKDNCKNDHNPKQYDSDSDDKGDACDVNLFMSVGTFDPVKEKLPYPKELTTKEETGYYIIQFNQTIEAGWDEKARKYIDIEALFYIPDYAWAVYTTESIETLRKIQFVRSVIILQPANRMSPELVDMFKKGELDSEEEIEVEIYPFKKLDDITDKIKQLTADYRKEKDKLRAVVQKNKIKDIAFIPEVKWISRVYPESTNTTDAKKEAP
;
A
#
# COMPACT_ATOMS: atom_id res chain seq x y z
N MET A 1 42.73 -12.82 -19.82
CA MET A 1 41.98 -14.02 -19.39
C MET A 1 41.79 -14.08 -17.87
N PHE A 2 42.85 -13.90 -17.06
CA PHE A 2 42.77 -13.92 -15.59
C PHE A 2 41.87 -12.82 -14.97
N PHE A 3 41.91 -11.60 -15.52
CA PHE A 3 41.10 -10.48 -15.03
C PHE A 3 39.60 -10.70 -15.24
N LEU A 4 39.22 -11.27 -16.38
CA LEU A 4 37.83 -11.65 -16.68
C LEU A 4 37.32 -12.76 -15.74
N LEU A 5 38.19 -13.70 -15.37
CA LEU A 5 37.85 -14.78 -14.43
C LEU A 5 37.60 -14.26 -13.00
N VAL A 6 38.44 -13.34 -12.52
CA VAL A 6 38.28 -12.71 -11.19
C VAL A 6 37.02 -11.85 -11.12
N VAL A 7 36.76 -11.06 -12.17
CA VAL A 7 35.52 -10.28 -12.28
C VAL A 7 34.29 -11.19 -12.30
N ALA A 8 34.34 -12.30 -13.04
CA ALA A 8 33.26 -13.29 -13.06
C ALA A 8 33.02 -13.91 -11.66
N ILE A 9 34.07 -14.25 -10.91
CA ILE A 9 33.94 -14.79 -9.55
C ILE A 9 33.33 -13.77 -8.58
N ILE A 10 33.73 -12.50 -8.66
CA ILE A 10 33.18 -11.43 -7.80
C ILE A 10 31.71 -11.17 -8.16
N ILE A 11 31.36 -11.12 -9.44
CA ILE A 11 29.98 -10.93 -9.90
C ILE A 11 29.10 -12.11 -9.46
N VAL A 12 29.56 -13.35 -9.70
CA VAL A 12 28.82 -14.55 -9.30
C VAL A 12 28.68 -14.64 -7.78
N GLY A 13 29.73 -14.33 -7.03
CA GLY A 13 29.70 -14.29 -5.56
C GLY A 13 28.74 -13.22 -5.02
N GLY A 14 28.74 -12.02 -5.61
CA GLY A 14 27.80 -10.95 -5.24
C GLY A 14 26.35 -11.28 -5.57
N ILE A 15 26.09 -11.89 -6.73
CA ILE A 15 24.75 -12.36 -7.12
C ILE A 15 24.29 -13.49 -6.18
N LEU A 16 25.14 -14.48 -5.88
CA LEU A 16 24.79 -15.55 -4.94
C LEU A 16 24.47 -14.99 -3.55
N PHE A 17 25.30 -14.06 -3.06
CA PHE A 17 25.07 -13.42 -1.76
C PHE A 17 23.73 -12.69 -1.74
N TYR A 18 23.43 -11.88 -2.76
CA TYR A 18 22.16 -11.17 -2.87
C TYR A 18 20.95 -12.10 -2.93
N LEU A 19 21.03 -13.23 -3.66
CA LEU A 19 19.90 -14.15 -3.82
C LEU A 19 19.57 -14.92 -2.52
N TYR A 20 20.59 -15.29 -1.74
CA TYR A 20 20.42 -16.09 -0.52
C TYR A 20 20.38 -15.26 0.77
N SER A 21 20.66 -13.96 0.70
CA SER A 21 20.37 -13.05 1.82
C SER A 21 18.88 -12.81 1.98
N ASP A 22 18.49 -12.42 3.18
CA ASP A 22 17.16 -11.93 3.54
C ASP A 22 17.31 -10.45 3.88
N ARG A 23 16.80 -9.58 3.00
CA ARG A 23 17.12 -8.14 3.03
C ARG A 23 16.24 -7.36 3.99
N ASP A 24 14.98 -7.75 4.13
CA ASP A 24 14.00 -7.13 5.02
C ASP A 24 13.79 -7.93 6.33
N LYS A 25 14.51 -9.05 6.47
CA LYS A 25 14.59 -9.90 7.66
C LYS A 25 13.26 -10.55 8.03
N ASP A 26 12.46 -10.90 7.02
CA ASP A 26 11.15 -11.54 7.19
C ASP A 26 11.19 -13.07 7.33
N GLY A 27 12.38 -13.66 7.18
CA GLY A 27 12.61 -15.09 7.24
C GLY A 27 12.56 -15.77 5.86
N VAL A 28 12.32 -15.01 4.79
CA VAL A 28 12.27 -15.49 3.41
C VAL A 28 13.49 -14.95 2.64
N PRO A 29 14.33 -15.82 2.04
CA PRO A 29 15.48 -15.34 1.28
C PRO A 29 15.03 -14.63 0.00
N ASN A 30 15.77 -13.59 -0.43
CA ASN A 30 15.45 -12.74 -1.59
C ASN A 30 15.06 -13.51 -2.87
N ILE A 31 15.62 -14.70 -3.09
CA ILE A 31 15.28 -15.55 -4.25
C ILE A 31 13.86 -16.12 -4.21
N LYS A 32 13.26 -16.26 -3.03
CA LYS A 32 11.88 -16.73 -2.82
C LYS A 32 10.93 -15.62 -2.36
N ASP A 33 11.49 -14.47 -2.02
CA ASP A 33 10.75 -13.34 -1.48
C ASP A 33 10.09 -12.52 -2.60
N ASN A 34 8.75 -12.50 -2.57
CA ASN A 34 7.90 -11.72 -3.46
C ASN A 34 7.88 -10.22 -3.09
N CYS A 35 8.45 -9.83 -1.95
CA CYS A 35 8.65 -8.45 -1.50
C CYS A 35 10.01 -8.20 -0.82
N LYS A 36 11.11 -8.36 -1.58
CA LYS A 36 12.53 -8.19 -1.16
C LYS A 36 12.94 -6.98 -0.30
N ASN A 37 12.05 -6.01 -0.09
CA ASN A 37 12.31 -4.82 0.71
C ASN A 37 11.24 -4.55 1.78
N ASP A 38 10.15 -5.32 1.81
CA ASP A 38 8.95 -5.05 2.58
C ASP A 38 8.50 -6.31 3.33
N HIS A 39 8.82 -6.35 4.62
CA HIS A 39 8.66 -7.50 5.49
C HIS A 39 7.27 -8.16 5.40
N ASN A 40 7.19 -9.38 4.86
CA ASN A 40 5.94 -10.10 4.65
C ASN A 40 6.10 -11.63 4.78
N PRO A 41 6.35 -12.17 6.00
CA PRO A 41 6.75 -13.58 6.20
C PRO A 41 5.77 -14.63 5.65
N LYS A 42 4.51 -14.25 5.46
CA LYS A 42 3.45 -15.12 4.93
C LYS A 42 3.41 -15.17 3.41
N GLN A 43 4.14 -14.28 2.73
CA GLN A 43 4.31 -14.23 1.28
C GLN A 43 2.97 -14.28 0.53
N TYR A 44 1.97 -13.57 1.06
CA TYR A 44 0.69 -13.42 0.37
C TYR A 44 0.92 -12.73 -0.98
N ASP A 45 0.25 -13.23 -2.00
CA ASP A 45 0.23 -12.74 -3.38
C ASP A 45 -1.19 -13.03 -3.90
N SER A 46 -2.12 -12.15 -3.52
CA SER A 46 -3.55 -12.37 -3.68
C SER A 46 -4.02 -12.30 -5.14
N ASP A 47 -3.24 -11.67 -6.02
CA ASP A 47 -3.47 -11.57 -7.47
C ASP A 47 -2.58 -12.49 -8.31
N SER A 48 -1.59 -13.13 -7.69
CA SER A 48 -0.70 -14.13 -8.29
C SER A 48 0.19 -13.57 -9.42
N ASP A 49 0.72 -12.36 -9.23
CA ASP A 49 1.64 -11.70 -10.18
C ASP A 49 3.13 -11.83 -9.81
N ASP A 50 3.44 -12.65 -8.81
CA ASP A 50 4.75 -12.87 -8.20
C ASP A 50 5.30 -11.65 -7.41
N LYS A 51 4.50 -10.59 -7.19
CA LYS A 51 4.77 -9.55 -6.20
C LYS A 51 3.84 -9.72 -5.00
N GLY A 52 4.39 -9.57 -3.80
CA GLY A 52 3.59 -9.81 -2.60
C GLY A 52 2.67 -8.66 -2.23
N ASP A 53 1.65 -9.03 -1.44
CA ASP A 53 0.62 -8.16 -0.87
C ASP A 53 1.16 -6.89 -0.19
N ALA A 54 2.38 -6.99 0.34
CA ALA A 54 3.03 -5.92 1.10
C ALA A 54 3.68 -4.85 0.22
N CYS A 55 4.19 -5.22 -0.96
CA CYS A 55 4.96 -4.35 -1.85
C CYS A 55 4.27 -4.11 -3.18
N ASP A 56 3.20 -4.84 -3.48
CA ASP A 56 2.36 -4.57 -4.62
C ASP A 56 1.22 -3.61 -4.25
N VAL A 57 1.40 -2.36 -4.66
CA VAL A 57 0.41 -1.29 -4.47
C VAL A 57 -0.83 -1.48 -5.35
N ASN A 58 -0.87 -2.52 -6.20
CA ASN A 58 -1.98 -2.80 -7.13
C ASN A 58 -3.03 -3.76 -6.56
N LEU A 59 -2.93 -4.17 -5.30
CA LEU A 59 -3.57 -5.36 -4.75
C LEU A 59 -5.07 -5.38 -4.50
N PHE A 60 -5.80 -4.48 -5.14
CA PHE A 60 -7.24 -4.65 -5.32
C PHE A 60 -7.68 -4.62 -6.78
N MET A 61 -6.74 -4.56 -7.73
CA MET A 61 -6.99 -4.19 -9.12
C MET A 61 -6.21 -5.04 -10.14
N SER A 62 -5.46 -6.04 -9.69
CA SER A 62 -4.51 -6.81 -10.52
C SER A 62 -4.90 -8.25 -10.85
N VAL A 63 -6.00 -8.80 -10.32
CA VAL A 63 -6.66 -9.94 -10.99
C VAL A 63 -7.44 -9.41 -12.19
N GLY A 64 -6.74 -9.33 -13.32
CA GLY A 64 -7.25 -9.12 -14.69
C GLY A 64 -8.52 -8.27 -14.84
N THR A 65 -8.40 -7.07 -15.39
CA THR A 65 -9.56 -6.28 -15.82
C THR A 65 -10.57 -6.07 -14.70
N PHE A 66 -10.14 -5.49 -13.57
CA PHE A 66 -11.11 -4.97 -12.60
C PHE A 66 -12.02 -3.98 -13.34
N ASP A 67 -13.23 -4.43 -13.65
CA ASP A 67 -14.25 -3.62 -14.31
C ASP A 67 -15.22 -3.13 -13.24
N PRO A 68 -15.05 -1.90 -12.73
CA PRO A 68 -15.87 -1.37 -11.64
C PRO A 68 -17.35 -1.21 -12.01
N VAL A 69 -17.72 -1.40 -13.27
CA VAL A 69 -19.11 -1.43 -13.73
C VAL A 69 -19.71 -2.84 -13.61
N LYS A 70 -18.90 -3.89 -13.67
CA LYS A 70 -19.35 -5.29 -13.64
C LYS A 70 -19.11 -5.97 -12.31
N GLU A 71 -18.08 -5.53 -11.58
CA GLU A 71 -17.58 -6.21 -10.40
C GLU A 71 -17.67 -5.31 -9.18
N LYS A 72 -17.97 -5.94 -8.04
CA LYS A 72 -17.98 -5.26 -6.76
C LYS A 72 -16.80 -5.73 -5.94
N LEU A 73 -15.94 -4.78 -5.56
CA LEU A 73 -14.82 -5.04 -4.68
C LEU A 73 -15.32 -5.64 -3.35
N PRO A 74 -14.73 -6.75 -2.87
CA PRO A 74 -15.21 -7.49 -1.70
C PRO A 74 -14.79 -6.81 -0.38
N TYR A 75 -14.92 -5.48 -0.30
CA TYR A 75 -14.54 -4.73 0.88
C TYR A 75 -15.45 -5.05 2.07
N PRO A 76 -14.89 -5.16 3.29
CA PRO A 76 -15.67 -5.21 4.51
C PRO A 76 -16.60 -4.01 4.59
N LYS A 77 -17.86 -4.19 4.97
CA LYS A 77 -18.83 -3.08 5.02
C LYS A 77 -18.35 -1.96 5.95
N GLU A 78 -17.64 -2.34 7.00
CA GLU A 78 -17.02 -1.49 8.01
C GLU A 78 -15.88 -0.63 7.46
N LEU A 79 -15.33 -0.99 6.29
CA LEU A 79 -14.26 -0.28 5.59
C LEU A 79 -14.75 0.30 4.25
N THR A 80 -16.06 0.58 4.14
CA THR A 80 -16.67 1.26 2.99
C THR A 80 -17.33 2.56 3.40
N THR A 81 -17.34 3.53 2.49
CA THR A 81 -18.03 4.81 2.63
C THR A 81 -18.74 5.22 1.34
N LYS A 82 -19.81 6.01 1.51
CA LYS A 82 -20.50 6.71 0.43
C LYS A 82 -20.18 8.21 0.41
N GLU A 83 -19.41 8.68 1.39
CA GLU A 83 -19.03 10.08 1.50
C GLU A 83 -17.95 10.43 0.49
N GLU A 84 -18.15 11.52 -0.23
CA GLU A 84 -17.16 12.06 -1.15
C GLU A 84 -16.08 12.79 -0.36
N THR A 85 -14.84 12.28 -0.44
CA THR A 85 -13.68 12.83 0.28
C THR A 85 -12.74 13.61 -0.63
N GLY A 86 -13.07 13.73 -1.92
CA GLY A 86 -12.18 14.23 -2.97
C GLY A 86 -11.21 13.17 -3.52
N TYR A 87 -11.17 11.96 -2.93
CA TYR A 87 -10.33 10.86 -3.38
C TYR A 87 -11.15 9.85 -4.17
N TYR A 88 -10.77 9.63 -5.43
CA TYR A 88 -11.52 8.79 -6.36
C TYR A 88 -10.60 7.86 -7.14
N ILE A 89 -11.16 6.74 -7.60
CA ILE A 89 -10.63 5.97 -8.72
C ILE A 89 -11.43 6.39 -9.95
N ILE A 90 -10.74 6.92 -10.96
CA ILE A 90 -11.34 7.29 -12.24
C ILE A 90 -10.82 6.32 -13.30
N GLN A 91 -11.74 5.60 -13.95
CA GLN A 91 -11.43 4.79 -15.13
C GLN A 91 -11.81 5.55 -16.39
N PHE A 92 -10.99 5.41 -17.42
CA PHE A 92 -11.15 6.07 -18.71
C PHE A 92 -11.47 5.07 -19.82
N ASN A 93 -12.09 5.56 -20.91
CA ASN A 93 -12.48 4.72 -22.05
C ASN A 93 -11.30 4.26 -22.92
N GLN A 94 -10.12 4.82 -22.71
CA GLN A 94 -8.91 4.53 -23.47
C GLN A 94 -7.66 4.86 -22.64
N THR A 95 -6.50 4.38 -23.09
CA THR A 95 -5.22 4.80 -22.53
C THR A 95 -5.11 6.31 -22.58
N ILE A 96 -4.73 6.91 -21.47
CA ILE A 96 -4.45 8.34 -21.43
C ILE A 96 -2.97 8.52 -21.76
N GLU A 97 -2.69 9.46 -22.66
CA GLU A 97 -1.32 9.77 -23.07
C GLU A 97 -0.45 10.13 -21.86
N ALA A 98 0.86 9.85 -21.93
CA ALA A 98 1.78 10.36 -20.92
C ALA A 98 1.65 11.90 -20.81
N GLY A 99 1.56 12.42 -19.58
CA GLY A 99 1.34 13.85 -19.32
C GLY A 99 -0.11 14.33 -19.48
N TRP A 100 -1.08 13.41 -19.53
CA TRP A 100 -2.50 13.77 -19.55
C TRP A 100 -2.95 14.52 -18.31
N ASP A 101 -2.34 14.23 -17.16
CA ASP A 101 -2.61 14.84 -15.88
C ASP A 101 -2.23 16.33 -15.91
N GLU A 102 -1.11 16.69 -16.55
CA GLU A 102 -0.76 18.09 -16.79
C GLU A 102 -1.76 18.81 -17.70
N LYS A 103 -2.29 18.12 -18.71
CA LYS A 103 -3.34 18.66 -19.58
C LYS A 103 -4.66 18.81 -18.80
N ALA A 104 -5.02 17.83 -17.96
CA ALA A 104 -6.22 17.83 -17.14
C ALA A 104 -6.18 18.92 -16.06
N ARG A 105 -5.02 19.09 -15.39
CA ARG A 105 -4.75 20.16 -14.41
C ARG A 105 -5.00 21.58 -14.93
N LYS A 106 -5.04 21.79 -16.26
CA LYS A 106 -5.40 23.09 -16.86
C LYS A 106 -6.89 23.41 -16.83
N TYR A 107 -7.73 22.38 -16.67
CA TYR A 107 -9.18 22.49 -16.79
C TYR A 107 -9.92 22.05 -15.52
N ILE A 108 -9.33 21.15 -14.74
CA ILE A 108 -9.86 20.64 -13.48
C ILE A 108 -8.73 20.57 -12.44
N ASP A 109 -9.02 20.89 -11.19
CA ASP A 109 -8.08 20.75 -10.07
C ASP A 109 -7.94 19.26 -9.72
N ILE A 110 -7.01 18.58 -10.39
CA ILE A 110 -6.80 17.14 -10.26
C ILE A 110 -5.34 16.82 -9.94
N GLU A 111 -5.15 16.00 -8.92
CA GLU A 111 -3.84 15.49 -8.50
C GLU A 111 -3.81 13.99 -8.71
N ALA A 112 -2.93 13.53 -9.60
CA ALA A 112 -2.74 12.10 -9.85
C ALA A 112 -1.95 11.48 -8.69
N LEU A 113 -2.51 10.43 -8.07
CA LEU A 113 -1.90 9.75 -6.92
C LEU A 113 -1.06 8.57 -7.38
N PHE A 114 -1.67 7.66 -8.13
CA PHE A 114 -1.02 6.50 -8.71
C PHE A 114 -1.85 5.92 -9.86
N TYR A 115 -1.17 5.30 -10.81
CA TYR A 115 -1.79 4.58 -11.92
C TYR A 115 -2.40 3.26 -11.42
N ILE A 116 -3.50 2.87 -12.04
CA ILE A 116 -4.19 1.61 -11.85
C ILE A 116 -4.34 0.96 -13.23
N PRO A 117 -4.10 -0.35 -13.39
CA PRO A 117 -4.38 -1.06 -14.64
C PRO A 117 -5.77 -0.76 -15.25
N ASP A 118 -5.92 -1.07 -16.54
CA ASP A 118 -7.17 -0.87 -17.28
C ASP A 118 -7.64 0.59 -17.35
N TYR A 119 -6.67 1.47 -17.64
CA TYR A 119 -6.87 2.90 -17.87
C TYR A 119 -7.50 3.59 -16.67
N ALA A 120 -7.10 3.24 -15.46
CA ALA A 120 -7.60 3.85 -14.23
C ALA A 120 -6.51 4.62 -13.49
N TRP A 121 -6.92 5.60 -12.70
CA TRP A 121 -6.05 6.38 -11.83
C TRP A 121 -6.73 6.64 -10.51
N ALA A 122 -5.98 6.51 -9.41
CA ALA A 122 -6.36 7.11 -8.15
C ALA A 122 -6.00 8.59 -8.21
N VAL A 123 -6.96 9.46 -7.89
CA VAL A 123 -6.82 10.90 -7.97
C VAL A 123 -7.37 11.59 -6.73
N TYR A 124 -6.84 12.76 -6.44
CA TYR A 124 -7.47 13.74 -5.56
C TYR A 124 -8.00 14.90 -6.40
N THR A 125 -9.21 15.38 -6.10
CA THR A 125 -9.81 16.57 -6.74
C THR A 125 -10.87 17.19 -5.84
N THR A 126 -11.14 18.47 -6.04
CA THR A 126 -12.26 19.18 -5.40
C THR A 126 -13.58 19.01 -6.15
N GLU A 127 -13.56 18.37 -7.33
CA GLU A 127 -14.74 18.11 -8.14
C GLU A 127 -15.61 16.98 -7.59
N SER A 128 -16.94 17.13 -7.74
CA SER A 128 -17.91 16.09 -7.38
C SER A 128 -17.87 14.90 -8.34
N ILE A 129 -18.31 13.72 -7.86
CA ILE A 129 -18.47 12.53 -8.68
C ILE A 129 -19.40 12.76 -9.89
N GLU A 130 -20.42 13.62 -9.73
CA GLU A 130 -21.34 13.98 -10.81
C GLU A 130 -20.64 14.80 -11.90
N THR A 131 -19.79 15.76 -11.50
CA THR A 131 -18.98 16.54 -12.44
C THR A 131 -18.04 15.61 -13.21
N LEU A 132 -17.32 14.75 -12.51
CA LEU A 132 -16.34 13.83 -13.12
C LEU A 132 -16.98 12.87 -14.13
N ARG A 133 -18.18 12.36 -13.83
CA ARG A 133 -18.93 11.46 -14.74
C ARG A 133 -19.41 12.11 -16.03
N LYS A 134 -19.48 13.45 -16.10
CA LYS A 134 -19.88 14.17 -17.32
C LYS A 134 -18.73 14.32 -18.32
N ILE A 135 -17.50 14.01 -17.92
CA ILE A 135 -16.33 14.09 -18.79
C ILE A 135 -16.40 12.98 -19.85
N GLN A 136 -16.37 13.35 -21.13
CA GLN A 136 -16.66 12.45 -22.27
C GLN A 136 -15.82 11.16 -22.30
N PHE A 137 -14.60 11.19 -21.79
CA PHE A 137 -13.68 10.05 -21.78
C PHE A 137 -13.62 9.32 -20.43
N VAL A 138 -14.36 9.78 -19.42
CA VAL A 138 -14.52 9.05 -18.15
C VAL A 138 -15.51 7.92 -18.35
N ARG A 139 -15.06 6.71 -18.04
CA ARG A 139 -15.86 5.48 -18.09
C ARG A 139 -16.58 5.25 -16.77
N SER A 140 -15.87 5.41 -15.66
CA SER A 140 -16.40 5.19 -14.32
C SER A 140 -15.66 6.06 -13.30
N VAL A 141 -16.37 6.36 -12.22
CA VAL A 141 -15.81 7.06 -11.05
C VAL A 141 -16.30 6.35 -9.80
N ILE A 142 -15.37 5.99 -8.94
CA ILE A 142 -15.59 5.29 -7.67
C ILE A 142 -14.95 6.10 -6.56
N ILE A 143 -15.60 6.18 -5.40
CA ILE A 143 -14.97 6.73 -4.20
C ILE A 143 -13.84 5.79 -3.77
N LEU A 144 -12.65 6.33 -3.54
CA LEU A 144 -11.53 5.57 -2.97
C LEU A 144 -11.89 5.17 -1.54
N GLN A 145 -12.05 3.87 -1.30
CA GLN A 145 -12.61 3.36 -0.06
C GLN A 145 -11.57 3.34 1.06
N PRO A 146 -11.97 3.42 2.34
CA PRO A 146 -11.06 3.17 3.47
C PRO A 146 -10.28 1.86 3.34
N ALA A 147 -10.91 0.80 2.84
CA ALA A 147 -10.24 -0.47 2.58
C ALA A 147 -9.06 -0.36 1.59
N ASN A 148 -9.07 0.60 0.66
CA ASN A 148 -7.96 0.83 -0.28
C ASN A 148 -6.71 1.43 0.39
N ARG A 149 -6.82 1.88 1.64
CA ARG A 149 -5.73 2.52 2.40
C ARG A 149 -5.10 1.55 3.39
N MET A 150 -5.45 0.27 3.38
CA MET A 150 -4.92 -0.74 4.29
C MET A 150 -4.28 -1.86 3.47
N SER A 151 -3.18 -2.42 3.99
CA SER A 151 -2.56 -3.59 3.38
C SER A 151 -3.56 -4.76 3.33
N PRO A 152 -3.51 -5.60 2.29
CA PRO A 152 -4.41 -6.74 2.13
C PRO A 152 -4.41 -7.67 3.35
N GLU A 153 -3.23 -7.93 3.92
CA GLU A 153 -3.10 -8.69 5.16
C GLU A 153 -3.88 -8.04 6.31
N LEU A 154 -3.74 -6.73 6.49
CA LEU A 154 -4.42 -6.02 7.58
C LEU A 154 -5.95 -6.03 7.38
N VAL A 155 -6.41 -5.95 6.13
CA VAL A 155 -7.82 -6.11 5.78
C VAL A 155 -8.30 -7.54 6.06
N ASP A 156 -7.50 -8.56 5.75
CA ASP A 156 -7.83 -9.97 6.00
C ASP A 156 -7.89 -10.28 7.50
N MET A 157 -6.90 -9.83 8.28
CA MET A 157 -6.90 -9.93 9.74
C MET A 157 -8.11 -9.20 10.35
N PHE A 158 -8.44 -8.00 9.85
CA PHE A 158 -9.62 -7.26 10.26
C PHE A 158 -10.91 -8.06 9.99
N LYS A 159 -11.04 -8.66 8.79
CA LYS A 159 -12.19 -9.49 8.41
C LYS A 159 -12.36 -10.73 9.28
N LYS A 160 -11.26 -11.38 9.62
CA LYS A 160 -11.24 -12.61 10.42
C LYS A 160 -11.32 -12.34 11.93
N GLY A 161 -11.16 -11.08 12.34
CA GLY A 161 -11.11 -10.72 13.76
C GLY A 161 -9.81 -11.14 14.45
N GLU A 162 -8.74 -11.28 13.68
CA GLU A 162 -7.42 -11.79 14.09
C GLU A 162 -6.45 -10.68 14.52
N LEU A 163 -6.89 -9.42 14.53
CA LEU A 163 -6.09 -8.32 15.06
C LEU A 163 -5.86 -8.49 16.57
N ASP A 164 -4.64 -8.25 16.99
CA ASP A 164 -4.23 -8.17 18.38
C ASP A 164 -5.01 -7.07 19.12
N SER A 165 -5.02 -7.06 20.46
CA SER A 165 -5.71 -6.00 21.20
C SER A 165 -5.20 -4.61 20.82
N GLU A 166 -3.88 -4.52 20.63
CA GLU A 166 -3.16 -3.36 20.13
C GLU A 166 -2.28 -3.79 18.96
N GLU A 167 -2.36 -3.04 17.86
CA GLU A 167 -1.54 -3.24 16.68
C GLU A 167 -0.56 -2.07 16.56
N GLU A 168 0.72 -2.37 16.35
CA GLU A 168 1.65 -1.36 15.86
C GLU A 168 1.50 -1.28 14.34
N ILE A 169 1.21 -0.09 13.83
CA ILE A 169 0.98 0.18 12.42
C ILE A 169 1.88 1.29 11.92
N GLU A 170 2.21 1.21 10.64
CA GLU A 170 2.83 2.28 9.88
C GLU A 170 1.75 2.96 9.03
N VAL A 171 1.72 4.29 9.08
CA VAL A 171 0.77 5.14 8.39
C VAL A 171 1.52 6.06 7.45
N GLU A 172 1.28 5.91 6.15
CA GLU A 172 1.75 6.83 5.11
C GLU A 172 0.66 7.83 4.75
N ILE A 173 1.07 9.06 4.44
CA ILE A 173 0.18 10.09 3.91
C ILE A 173 0.53 10.41 2.45
N TYR A 174 -0.41 11.03 1.73
CA TYR A 174 -0.12 11.46 0.37
C TYR A 174 0.98 12.55 0.32
N PRO A 175 1.90 12.54 -0.66
CA PRO A 175 3.06 13.44 -0.69
C PRO A 175 2.77 14.95 -0.69
N PHE A 176 1.59 15.35 -1.15
CA PHE A 176 1.13 16.76 -1.20
C PHE A 176 0.36 17.18 0.08
N LYS A 177 0.22 16.28 1.06
CA LYS A 177 -0.37 16.56 2.38
C LYS A 177 0.74 16.68 3.42
N LYS A 178 0.44 17.31 4.56
CA LYS A 178 1.39 17.41 5.67
C LYS A 178 0.94 16.51 6.81
N LEU A 179 1.91 15.86 7.46
CA LEU A 179 1.63 14.99 8.61
C LEU A 179 1.01 15.76 9.78
N ASP A 180 1.33 17.04 9.88
CA ASP A 180 0.73 17.95 10.87
C ASP A 180 -0.78 18.12 10.66
N ASP A 181 -1.29 18.00 9.43
CA ASP A 181 -2.71 18.17 9.12
C ASP A 181 -3.60 17.07 9.75
N ILE A 182 -3.01 15.91 10.03
CA ILE A 182 -3.74 14.77 10.62
C ILE A 182 -3.33 14.44 12.05
N THR A 183 -2.35 15.16 12.63
CA THR A 183 -1.75 14.78 13.92
C THR A 183 -2.79 14.73 15.05
N ASP A 184 -3.73 15.68 15.09
CA ASP A 184 -4.78 15.68 16.12
C ASP A 184 -5.74 14.49 15.99
N LYS A 185 -6.08 14.10 14.75
CA LYS A 185 -6.90 12.91 14.46
C LYS A 185 -6.17 11.65 14.91
N ILE A 186 -4.89 11.52 14.55
CA ILE A 186 -4.04 10.39 14.94
C ILE A 186 -3.97 10.28 16.46
N LYS A 187 -3.65 11.37 17.16
CA LYS A 187 -3.55 11.39 18.62
C LYS A 187 -4.82 10.93 19.34
N GLN A 188 -6.00 11.16 18.76
CA GLN A 188 -7.27 10.70 19.33
C GLN A 188 -7.55 9.21 19.12
N LEU A 189 -6.90 8.61 18.12
CA LEU A 189 -7.16 7.24 17.68
C LEU A 189 -6.06 6.27 18.12
N THR A 190 -4.89 6.76 18.53
CA THR A 190 -3.72 5.95 18.88
C THR A 190 -3.38 6.08 20.37
N ALA A 191 -2.88 4.99 20.97
CA ALA A 191 -2.34 5.01 22.33
C ALA A 191 -0.98 5.74 22.39
N ASP A 192 -0.14 5.52 21.37
CA ASP A 192 1.14 6.21 21.18
C ASP A 192 1.41 6.37 19.67
N TYR A 193 2.21 7.37 19.30
CA TYR A 193 2.69 7.53 17.94
C TYR A 193 4.05 8.23 17.87
N ARG A 194 4.82 7.87 16.85
CA ARG A 194 6.11 8.47 16.49
C ARG A 194 6.07 8.93 15.04
N LYS A 195 6.40 10.20 14.82
CA LYS A 195 6.66 10.71 13.48
C LYS A 195 8.02 10.20 12.99
N GLU A 196 8.03 9.67 11.78
CA GLU A 196 9.23 9.44 10.98
C GLU A 196 9.18 10.39 9.77
N LYS A 197 10.20 10.38 8.91
CA LYS A 197 10.40 11.40 7.88
C LYS A 197 9.15 11.62 7.01
N ASP A 198 8.66 10.56 6.36
CA ASP A 198 7.55 10.61 5.41
C ASP A 198 6.36 9.72 5.85
N LYS A 199 6.41 9.23 7.10
CA LYS A 199 5.48 8.24 7.66
C LYS A 199 5.33 8.39 9.17
N LEU A 200 4.37 7.68 9.74
CA LEU A 200 4.11 7.67 11.17
C LEU A 200 3.95 6.24 11.67
N ARG A 201 4.61 5.90 12.77
CA ARG A 201 4.36 4.65 13.49
C ARG A 201 3.39 4.93 14.63
N ALA A 202 2.40 4.07 14.81
CA ALA A 202 1.39 4.25 15.84
C ALA A 202 0.98 2.92 16.45
N VAL A 203 0.70 2.94 17.75
CA VAL A 203 0.01 1.85 18.45
C VAL A 203 -1.47 2.17 18.48
N VAL A 204 -2.28 1.32 17.85
CA VAL A 204 -3.73 1.51 17.68
C VAL A 204 -4.50 0.34 18.27
N GLN A 205 -5.58 0.63 18.98
CA GLN A 205 -6.50 -0.42 19.44
C GLN A 205 -7.19 -1.04 18.22
N LYS A 206 -7.41 -2.37 18.19
CA LYS A 206 -8.03 -3.04 17.02
C LYS A 206 -9.36 -2.46 16.57
N ASN A 207 -10.17 -1.94 17.49
CA ASN A 207 -11.47 -1.33 17.17
C ASN A 207 -11.34 0.08 16.55
N LYS A 208 -10.15 0.67 16.60
CA LYS A 208 -9.79 2.00 16.08
C LYS A 208 -9.01 1.98 14.78
N ILE A 209 -8.50 0.82 14.36
CA ILE A 209 -7.72 0.71 13.12
C ILE A 209 -8.51 1.18 11.90
N LYS A 210 -9.82 0.86 11.84
CA LYS A 210 -10.71 1.32 10.78
C LYS A 210 -10.82 2.84 10.77
N ASP A 211 -10.85 3.49 11.94
CA ASP A 211 -11.05 4.94 12.04
C ASP A 211 -9.84 5.69 11.43
N ILE A 212 -8.64 5.10 11.48
CA ILE A 212 -7.44 5.61 10.78
C ILE A 212 -7.62 5.54 9.25
N ALA A 213 -8.16 4.42 8.73
CA ALA A 213 -8.41 4.23 7.31
C ALA A 213 -9.48 5.18 6.74
N PHE A 214 -10.31 5.79 7.60
CA PHE A 214 -11.28 6.81 7.20
C PHE A 214 -10.68 8.22 7.10
N ILE A 215 -9.42 8.42 7.50
CA ILE A 215 -8.74 9.71 7.32
C ILE A 215 -8.36 9.86 5.83
N PRO A 216 -8.93 10.82 5.09
CA PRO A 216 -8.73 10.90 3.64
C PRO A 216 -7.27 11.10 3.22
N GLU A 217 -6.51 11.83 4.03
CA GLU A 217 -5.09 12.13 3.77
C GLU A 217 -4.16 10.92 3.97
N VAL A 218 -4.63 9.86 4.64
CA VAL A 218 -3.90 8.60 4.77
C VAL A 218 -3.88 7.92 3.41
N LYS A 219 -2.67 7.63 2.94
CA LYS A 219 -2.39 6.91 1.70
C LYS A 219 -2.40 5.40 1.95
N TRP A 220 -1.73 4.96 3.01
CA TRP A 220 -1.51 3.54 3.27
C TRP A 220 -1.33 3.25 4.75
N ILE A 221 -1.77 2.07 5.17
CA ILE A 221 -1.64 1.54 6.53
C ILE A 221 -1.14 0.11 6.40
N SER A 222 0.00 -0.18 7.01
CA SER A 222 0.55 -1.52 7.11
C SER A 222 0.86 -1.85 8.56
N ARG A 223 0.97 -3.15 8.86
CA ARG A 223 1.39 -3.61 10.18
C ARG A 223 2.89 -3.39 10.33
N VAL A 224 3.34 -2.96 11.51
CA VAL A 224 4.75 -2.99 11.88
C VAL A 224 5.06 -4.37 12.46
N TYR A 225 6.04 -5.03 11.86
CA TYR A 225 6.58 -6.26 12.39
C TYR A 225 7.83 -5.96 13.22
N PRO A 226 7.99 -6.60 14.40
CA PRO A 226 9.24 -6.55 15.12
C PRO A 226 10.33 -7.14 14.22
N GLU A 227 11.49 -6.46 14.12
CA GLU A 227 12.65 -7.05 13.44
C GLU A 227 12.88 -8.44 14.03
N SER A 228 12.98 -9.46 13.18
CA SER A 228 13.29 -10.80 13.64
C SER A 228 14.57 -10.72 14.47
N THR A 229 14.45 -10.96 15.79
CA THR A 229 15.62 -11.05 16.64
C THR A 229 16.41 -12.24 16.11
N ASN A 230 17.56 -11.94 15.51
CA ASN A 230 18.52 -12.93 15.04
C ASN A 230 18.63 -14.05 16.10
N THR A 231 18.16 -15.24 15.75
CA THR A 231 18.20 -16.44 16.63
C THR A 231 19.63 -16.94 16.88
N THR A 232 20.65 -16.16 16.51
CA THR A 232 22.05 -16.41 16.85
C THR A 232 22.40 -16.17 18.31
N ASP A 233 21.58 -15.46 19.09
CA ASP A 233 21.84 -15.26 20.53
C ASP A 233 21.18 -16.32 21.43
N ALA A 234 20.28 -17.16 20.91
CA ALA A 234 19.62 -18.22 21.69
C ALA A 234 20.48 -19.49 21.92
N LYS A 235 21.78 -19.46 21.56
CA LYS A 235 22.73 -20.57 21.80
C LYS A 235 23.85 -20.24 22.80
N LYS A 236 23.74 -19.14 23.54
CA LYS A 236 24.60 -18.85 24.70
C LYS A 236 23.75 -18.55 25.92
N GLU A 237 23.06 -19.57 26.43
CA GLU A 237 22.72 -19.71 27.85
C GLU A 237 21.94 -21.01 28.03
N ALA A 238 22.69 -22.11 28.10
CA ALA A 238 22.31 -23.26 28.90
C ALA A 238 23.55 -23.61 29.75
N PRO A 239 23.40 -23.74 31.08
CA PRO A 239 24.51 -24.04 31.99
C PRO A 239 25.13 -25.43 31.78
#